data_AF-A0A1I2YVF3-F1
#
_entry.id   AF-A0A1I2YVF3-F1
#
_cell.length_a   1.000
_cell.length_b   1.000
_cell.length_c   1.000
_cell.angle_alpha   90.00
_cell.angle_beta   90.00
_cell.angle_gamma   90.00
#
_symmetry.space_group_name_H-M   'P 1'
#
loop_
_entity.id
_entity.type
_entity.pdbx_description
1 polymer ?
#
loop_
_entity_poly.entity_id
_entity_poly.type
_entity_poly.pdbx_seq_one_letter_code
_entity_poly.pdbx_strand_id
1 'polypeptide(L)'
;MGLALTWDLAADIYVAAGRIETLVSPGDIERIQPRIHEDTVFARERMEDVVEEMKLLHQAHWHETEAHRHGLTLNPDYEIFIRYERAGRYVLFTLRNDGRLQGNCALYLDKSTHTQTLLATEDTLYLLPEARKRRAATHFIEYCENALKSLGVKEINVSVKTVNKAGRFFSMLGYRHVENGLSKILEG
;
A
#
# COMPACT_ATOMS: atom_id res chain seq x y z
N MET A 1 -34.02 10.54 -27.80
CA MET A 1 -33.19 9.52 -28.48
C MET A 1 -32.00 9.24 -27.59
N GLY A 2 -31.66 7.97 -27.32
CA GLY A 2 -30.42 7.60 -26.64
C GLY A 2 -29.25 7.60 -27.61
N LEU A 3 -28.06 7.96 -27.13
CA LEU A 3 -26.80 7.74 -27.87
C LEU A 3 -26.40 6.27 -27.75
N ALA A 4 -25.76 5.73 -28.79
CA ALA A 4 -25.15 4.40 -28.71
C ALA A 4 -23.94 4.42 -27.77
N LEU A 5 -23.87 3.47 -26.83
CA LEU A 5 -22.74 3.34 -25.91
C LEU A 5 -21.56 2.68 -26.66
N THR A 6 -20.70 3.50 -27.27
CA THR A 6 -19.42 3.04 -27.83
C THR A 6 -18.41 2.80 -26.71
N TRP A 7 -17.32 2.07 -26.99
CA TRP A 7 -16.27 1.81 -26.00
C TRP A 7 -15.59 3.08 -25.50
N ASP A 8 -15.33 4.05 -26.38
CA ASP A 8 -14.76 5.35 -26.00
C ASP A 8 -15.72 6.14 -25.11
N LEU A 9 -17.02 6.19 -25.46
CA LEU A 9 -18.02 6.84 -24.62
C LEU A 9 -18.18 6.14 -23.27
N ALA A 10 -18.09 4.80 -23.23
CA ALA A 10 -18.08 4.06 -21.97
C ALA A 10 -16.85 4.41 -21.13
N ALA A 11 -15.66 4.49 -21.74
CA ALA A 11 -14.43 4.90 -21.07
C ALA A 11 -14.53 6.32 -20.51
N ASP A 12 -15.02 7.27 -21.31
CA ASP A 12 -15.25 8.65 -20.88
C ASP A 12 -16.26 8.73 -19.72
N ILE A 13 -17.33 7.94 -19.77
CA ILE A 13 -18.30 7.83 -18.67
C ILE A 13 -17.66 7.21 -17.43
N TYR A 14 -16.83 6.17 -17.56
CA TYR A 14 -16.12 5.56 -16.43
C TYR A 14 -15.17 6.57 -15.77
N VAL A 15 -14.41 7.33 -16.58
CA VAL A 15 -13.53 8.40 -16.12
C VAL A 15 -14.34 9.51 -15.45
N ALA A 16 -15.39 10.02 -16.10
CA ALA A 16 -16.23 11.11 -15.59
C ALA A 16 -17.01 10.70 -14.33
N ALA A 17 -17.45 9.44 -14.24
CA ALA A 17 -18.11 8.90 -13.07
C ALA A 17 -17.14 8.57 -11.93
N GLY A 18 -15.83 8.65 -12.17
CA GLY A 18 -14.80 8.18 -11.23
C GLY A 18 -15.00 6.71 -10.86
N ARG A 19 -15.57 5.92 -11.76
CA ARG A 19 -15.88 4.51 -11.50
C ARG A 19 -14.65 3.69 -11.76
N ILE A 20 -14.21 3.03 -10.71
CA ILE A 20 -13.08 2.12 -10.74
C ILE A 20 -13.66 0.74 -10.50
N GLU A 21 -13.47 -0.17 -11.47
CA GLU A 21 -13.94 -1.54 -11.34
C GLU A 21 -13.30 -2.20 -10.11
N THR A 22 -14.13 -2.92 -9.36
CA THR A 22 -13.69 -3.70 -8.21
C THR A 22 -12.77 -4.82 -8.67
N LEU A 23 -11.52 -4.78 -8.22
CA LEU A 23 -10.52 -5.76 -8.65
C LEU A 23 -10.42 -6.96 -7.72
N VAL A 24 -10.43 -6.70 -6.42
CA VAL A 24 -10.53 -7.72 -5.37
C VAL A 24 -11.83 -7.49 -4.61
N SER A 25 -12.58 -8.56 -4.33
CA SER A 25 -13.83 -8.43 -3.58
C SER A 25 -13.55 -7.84 -2.18
N PRO A 26 -14.28 -6.78 -1.76
CA PRO A 26 -14.15 -6.25 -0.41
C PRO A 26 -14.33 -7.32 0.67
N GLY A 27 -15.22 -8.29 0.44
CA GLY A 27 -15.46 -9.41 1.35
C GLY A 27 -14.27 -10.37 1.47
N ASP A 28 -13.41 -10.49 0.46
CA ASP A 28 -12.18 -11.29 0.55
C ASP A 28 -11.11 -10.56 1.36
N ILE A 29 -10.99 -9.24 1.18
CA ILE A 29 -10.07 -8.41 1.98
C ILE A 29 -10.52 -8.37 3.45
N GLU A 30 -11.83 -8.32 3.71
CA GLU A 30 -12.40 -8.37 5.07
C GLU A 30 -12.17 -9.69 5.80
N ARG A 31 -11.92 -10.79 5.08
CA ARG A 31 -11.63 -12.10 5.69
C ARG A 31 -10.20 -12.24 6.20
N ILE A 32 -9.30 -11.30 5.88
CA ILE A 32 -7.92 -11.31 6.36
C ILE A 32 -7.94 -11.18 7.89
N GLN A 33 -7.54 -12.26 8.56
CA GLN A 33 -7.56 -12.32 10.02
C GLN A 33 -6.32 -11.65 10.62
N PRO A 34 -6.44 -10.90 11.73
CA PRO A 34 -5.29 -10.42 12.47
C PRO A 34 -4.39 -11.56 12.93
N ARG A 35 -3.10 -11.28 13.05
CA ARG A 35 -2.09 -12.20 13.58
C ARG A 35 -1.37 -11.55 14.75
N ILE A 36 -1.25 -12.29 15.85
CA ILE A 36 -0.46 -11.87 17.01
C ILE A 36 0.92 -12.52 16.92
N HIS A 37 1.96 -11.72 17.17
CA HIS A 37 3.33 -12.17 17.30
C HIS A 37 3.97 -11.49 18.51
N GLU A 38 4.20 -12.24 19.59
CA GLU A 38 4.57 -11.69 20.90
C GLU A 38 3.52 -10.65 21.34
N ASP A 39 3.95 -9.41 21.62
CA ASP A 39 3.08 -8.30 22.02
C ASP A 39 2.63 -7.43 20.82
N THR A 40 2.98 -7.85 19.60
CA THR A 40 2.67 -7.13 18.36
C THR A 40 1.48 -7.74 17.65
N VAL A 41 0.53 -6.90 17.25
CA VAL A 41 -0.63 -7.27 16.44
C VAL A 41 -0.41 -6.78 15.01
N PHE A 42 -0.50 -7.70 14.06
CA PHE A 42 -0.58 -7.39 12.64
C PHE A 42 -2.04 -7.53 12.20
N ALA A 43 -2.56 -6.54 11.49
CA ALA A 43 -3.94 -6.57 11.01
C ALA A 43 -4.04 -5.96 9.62
N ARG A 44 -5.16 -6.23 8.94
CA ARG A 44 -5.68 -5.35 7.89
C ARG A 44 -6.67 -4.42 8.58
N GLU A 45 -6.47 -3.13 8.44
CA GLU A 45 -7.40 -2.11 8.97
C GLU A 45 -7.92 -1.27 7.80
N ARG A 46 -9.09 -0.66 7.96
CA ARG A 46 -9.65 0.22 6.93
C ARG A 46 -9.06 1.60 7.10
N MET A 47 -8.61 2.24 6.02
CA MET A 47 -8.06 3.60 6.08
C MET A 47 -9.01 4.57 6.79
N GLU A 48 -10.31 4.44 6.57
CA GLU A 48 -11.32 5.31 7.22
C GLU A 48 -11.40 5.14 8.73
N ASP A 49 -11.05 3.97 9.27
CA ASP A 49 -11.12 3.68 10.71
C ASP A 49 -9.87 4.19 11.45
N VAL A 50 -8.74 4.33 10.74
CA VAL A 50 -7.42 4.66 11.34
C VAL A 50 -6.79 5.94 10.79
N VAL A 51 -7.55 6.76 10.05
CA VAL A 51 -7.02 7.92 9.31
C VAL A 51 -6.22 8.90 10.19
N GLU A 52 -6.69 9.17 11.41
CA GLU A 52 -6.03 10.12 12.32
C GLU A 52 -4.69 9.57 12.84
N GLU A 53 -4.59 8.27 13.12
CA GLU A 53 -3.33 7.63 13.50
C GLU A 53 -2.37 7.54 12.29
N MET A 54 -2.91 7.25 11.10
CA MET A 54 -2.13 7.17 9.86
C MET A 54 -1.50 8.51 9.46
N LYS A 55 -2.16 9.64 9.73
CA LYS A 55 -1.56 10.98 9.52
C LYS A 55 -0.23 11.14 10.24
N LEU A 56 -0.14 10.63 11.47
CA LEU A 56 1.10 10.70 12.27
C LEU A 56 2.20 9.83 11.66
N LEU A 57 1.87 8.62 11.21
CA LEU A 57 2.83 7.76 10.52
C LEU A 57 3.29 8.34 9.18
N HIS A 58 2.38 8.93 8.40
CA HIS A 58 2.74 9.58 7.13
C HIS A 58 3.67 10.77 7.32
N GLN A 59 3.44 11.59 8.35
CA GLN A 59 4.34 12.68 8.69
C GLN A 59 5.73 12.15 9.09
N ALA A 60 5.78 11.16 9.98
CA ALA A 60 7.05 10.55 10.39
C ALA A 60 7.81 9.93 9.20
N HIS A 61 7.10 9.20 8.34
CA HIS A 61 7.65 8.64 7.10
C HIS A 61 8.21 9.74 6.19
N TRP A 62 7.41 10.78 5.92
CA TRP A 62 7.80 11.89 5.05
C TRP A 62 9.08 12.58 5.52
N HIS A 63 9.19 12.81 6.83
CA HIS A 63 10.37 13.43 7.42
C HIS A 63 11.60 12.53 7.37
N GLU A 64 11.44 11.21 7.53
CA GLU A 64 12.56 10.29 7.64
C GLU A 64 13.13 9.84 6.29
N THR A 65 12.28 9.53 5.30
CA THR A 65 12.72 8.81 4.08
C THR A 65 12.45 9.55 2.78
N GLU A 66 11.54 10.52 2.77
CA GLU A 66 11.06 11.19 1.55
C GLU A 66 11.79 12.50 1.23
N ALA A 67 13.04 12.66 1.67
CA ALA A 67 13.84 13.89 1.47
C ALA A 67 13.89 14.37 0.01
N HIS A 68 13.92 13.44 -0.95
CA HIS A 68 13.90 13.75 -2.39
C HIS A 68 12.63 14.46 -2.88
N ARG A 69 11.57 14.51 -2.05
CA ARG A 69 10.29 15.16 -2.34
C ARG A 69 10.05 16.43 -1.52
N HIS A 70 10.99 16.84 -0.66
CA HIS A 70 10.77 17.99 0.25
C HIS A 70 10.63 19.35 -0.47
N GLY A 71 10.83 19.41 -1.80
CA GLY A 71 10.41 20.54 -2.64
C GLY A 71 8.89 20.61 -2.86
N LEU A 72 8.13 19.60 -2.44
CA LEU A 72 6.68 19.51 -2.50
C LEU A 72 6.07 19.58 -1.09
N THR A 73 4.79 19.94 -1.01
CA THR A 73 4.05 19.91 0.26
C THR A 73 3.47 18.51 0.50
N LEU A 74 3.67 17.95 1.69
CA LEU A 74 2.98 16.74 2.12
C LEU A 74 1.48 17.04 2.25
N ASN A 75 0.68 16.51 1.32
CA ASN A 75 -0.77 16.67 1.31
C ASN A 75 -1.46 15.36 0.86
N PRO A 76 -1.51 14.32 1.71
CA PRO A 76 -2.12 13.05 1.36
C PRO A 76 -3.63 13.18 1.18
N ASP A 77 -4.17 12.59 0.11
CA ASP A 77 -5.60 12.55 -0.16
C ASP A 77 -6.23 11.27 0.41
N TYR A 78 -6.67 11.37 1.67
CA TYR A 78 -7.25 10.24 2.40
C TYR A 78 -8.60 9.80 1.83
N GLU A 79 -9.38 10.70 1.23
CA GLU A 79 -10.65 10.33 0.60
C GLU A 79 -10.40 9.42 -0.60
N ILE A 80 -9.35 9.70 -1.39
CA ILE A 80 -8.95 8.86 -2.51
C ILE A 80 -8.44 7.49 -2.03
N PHE A 81 -7.64 7.43 -0.96
CA PHE A 81 -7.23 6.13 -0.38
C PHE A 81 -8.44 5.28 0.02
N ILE A 82 -9.43 5.86 0.70
CA ILE A 82 -10.66 5.18 1.10
C ILE A 82 -11.45 4.72 -0.14
N ARG A 83 -11.52 5.53 -1.20
CA ARG A 83 -12.18 5.14 -2.45
C ARG A 83 -11.49 3.97 -3.12
N TYR A 84 -10.17 3.96 -3.20
CA TYR A 84 -9.41 2.83 -3.75
C TYR A 84 -9.58 1.55 -2.90
N GLU A 85 -9.60 1.69 -1.58
CA GLU A 85 -9.82 0.56 -0.67
C GLU A 85 -11.21 -0.04 -0.88
N ARG A 86 -12.26 0.78 -0.93
CA ARG A 86 -13.63 0.34 -1.20
C ARG A 86 -13.79 -0.27 -2.59
N ALA A 87 -12.97 0.14 -3.56
CA ALA A 87 -12.88 -0.46 -4.89
C ALA A 87 -12.01 -1.73 -4.92
N GLY A 88 -11.50 -2.23 -3.79
CA GLY A 88 -10.66 -3.43 -3.75
C GLY A 88 -9.34 -3.26 -4.48
N ARG A 89 -8.84 -2.02 -4.54
CA ARG A 89 -7.58 -1.63 -5.21
C ARG A 89 -6.54 -1.05 -4.25
N TYR A 90 -6.83 -1.09 -2.97
CA TYR A 90 -5.90 -0.69 -1.93
C TYR A 90 -6.09 -1.60 -0.73
N VAL A 91 -4.99 -1.97 -0.09
CA VAL A 91 -5.00 -2.69 1.17
C VAL A 91 -4.01 -2.04 2.13
N LEU A 92 -4.48 -1.76 3.34
CA LEU A 92 -3.67 -1.25 4.44
C LEU A 92 -3.45 -2.34 5.47
N PHE A 93 -2.21 -2.79 5.58
CA PHE A 93 -1.76 -3.60 6.71
C PHE A 93 -1.15 -2.71 7.78
N THR A 94 -1.35 -3.08 9.03
CA THR A 94 -0.90 -2.30 10.18
C THR A 94 -0.17 -3.17 11.18
N LEU A 95 0.75 -2.52 11.90
CA LEU A 95 1.48 -3.09 13.02
C LEU A 95 1.16 -2.26 14.27
N ARG A 96 0.56 -2.89 15.28
CA ARG A 96 0.24 -2.28 16.56
C ARG A 96 1.03 -2.94 17.69
N ASN A 97 1.54 -2.13 18.61
CA ASN A 97 2.06 -2.58 19.91
C ASN A 97 1.29 -1.84 21.01
N ASP A 98 0.81 -2.56 22.02
CA ASP A 98 -0.02 -1.99 23.11
C ASP A 98 -1.20 -1.16 22.59
N GLY A 99 -1.83 -1.60 21.50
CA GLY A 99 -2.94 -0.92 20.84
C GLY A 99 -2.56 0.31 20.00
N ARG A 100 -1.31 0.80 20.07
CA ARG A 100 -0.86 1.97 19.31
C ARG A 100 -0.44 1.58 17.90
N LEU A 101 -0.91 2.33 16.90
CA LEU A 101 -0.45 2.17 15.52
C LEU A 101 1.01 2.64 15.39
N GLN A 102 1.91 1.69 15.09
CA GLN A 102 3.35 1.95 15.02
C GLN A 102 3.98 1.59 13.68
N GLY A 103 3.20 1.04 12.75
CA GLY A 103 3.65 0.84 11.40
C GLY A 103 2.54 0.48 10.45
N ASN A 104 2.83 0.62 9.16
CA ASN A 104 1.94 0.29 8.07
C ASN A 104 2.68 -0.40 6.93
N CYS A 105 1.91 -1.11 6.11
CA CYS A 105 2.27 -1.51 4.76
C CYS A 105 1.03 -1.30 3.90
N ALA A 106 1.01 -0.19 3.18
CA ALA A 106 -0.02 0.20 2.23
C ALA A 106 0.38 -0.24 0.82
N LEU A 107 -0.52 -0.94 0.12
CA LEU A 107 -0.29 -1.36 -1.25
C LEU A 107 -1.49 -1.05 -2.13
N TYR A 108 -1.21 -0.60 -3.36
CA TYR A 108 -2.18 -0.63 -4.45
C TYR A 108 -2.27 -2.03 -5.03
N LEU A 109 -3.48 -2.47 -5.35
CA LEU A 109 -3.73 -3.70 -6.08
C LEU A 109 -4.15 -3.35 -7.50
N ASP A 110 -3.49 -3.95 -8.48
CA ASP A 110 -3.85 -3.77 -9.88
C ASP A 110 -3.68 -5.05 -10.70
N LYS A 111 -4.32 -5.08 -11.88
CA LYS A 111 -4.16 -6.16 -12.84
C LYS A 111 -3.14 -5.74 -13.87
N SER A 112 -2.05 -6.50 -13.97
CA SER A 112 -1.01 -6.23 -14.96
C SER A 112 -1.62 -6.22 -16.35
N THR A 113 -1.40 -5.15 -17.10
CA THR A 113 -1.83 -5.07 -18.51
C THR A 113 -1.03 -6.01 -19.41
N HIS A 114 0.14 -6.45 -18.96
CA HIS A 114 1.04 -7.34 -19.72
C HIS A 114 0.76 -8.82 -19.44
N THR A 115 0.55 -9.19 -18.17
CA THR A 115 0.40 -10.60 -17.75
C THR A 115 -1.03 -10.94 -17.35
N GLN A 116 -1.91 -9.95 -17.21
CA GLN A 116 -3.27 -10.09 -16.71
C GLN A 116 -3.38 -10.75 -15.34
N THR A 117 -2.28 -10.79 -14.57
CA THR A 117 -2.26 -11.27 -13.19
C THR A 117 -2.43 -10.12 -12.22
N LEU A 118 -3.00 -10.43 -11.04
CA LEU A 118 -3.08 -9.48 -9.93
C LEU A 118 -1.68 -9.23 -9.36
N LEU A 119 -1.30 -7.96 -9.23
CA LEU A 119 -0.07 -7.52 -8.58
C LEU A 119 -0.38 -6.52 -7.46
N ALA A 120 0.55 -6.41 -6.53
CA ALA A 120 0.53 -5.40 -5.48
C ALA A 120 1.76 -4.50 -5.60
N THR A 121 1.55 -3.20 -5.63
CA THR A 121 2.63 -2.20 -5.63
C THR A 121 2.59 -1.45 -4.32
N GLU A 122 3.70 -1.46 -3.60
CA GLU A 122 3.88 -0.69 -2.37
C GLU A 122 3.64 0.79 -2.63
N ASP A 123 2.72 1.37 -1.86
CA ASP A 123 2.54 2.81 -1.74
C ASP A 123 3.44 3.34 -0.62
N THR A 124 3.31 2.71 0.56
CA THR A 124 4.07 3.07 1.75
C THR A 124 4.32 1.84 2.62
N LEU A 125 5.59 1.56 2.93
CA LEU A 125 5.99 0.69 4.04
C LEU A 125 6.81 1.48 5.05
N TYR A 126 6.22 1.75 6.21
CA TYR A 126 6.89 2.47 7.27
C TYR A 126 6.60 1.89 8.65
N LEU A 127 7.66 1.68 9.43
CA LEU A 127 7.57 1.33 10.85
C LEU A 127 8.24 2.44 11.65
N LEU A 128 7.67 2.88 12.76
CA LEU A 128 8.36 3.75 13.71
C LEU A 128 9.64 3.07 14.22
N PRO A 129 10.71 3.82 14.53
CA PRO A 129 11.97 3.24 14.99
C PRO A 129 11.83 2.24 16.15
N GLU A 130 10.91 2.49 17.08
CA GLU A 130 10.67 1.64 18.25
C GLU A 130 10.05 0.28 17.87
N ALA A 131 9.30 0.23 16.76
CA ALA A 131 8.66 -0.98 16.22
C ALA A 131 9.59 -1.82 15.33
N ARG A 132 10.78 -1.32 14.97
CA ARG A 132 11.78 -2.03 14.15
C ARG A 132 12.62 -3.04 14.94
N LYS A 133 12.29 -3.30 16.20
CA LYS A 133 13.05 -4.19 17.09
C LYS A 133 12.78 -5.66 16.75
N ARG A 134 13.78 -6.52 17.01
CA ARG A 134 13.70 -7.98 16.85
C ARG A 134 13.33 -8.40 15.41
N ARG A 135 12.50 -9.43 15.24
CA ARG A 135 12.03 -9.97 13.96
C ARG A 135 10.63 -9.47 13.59
N ALA A 136 10.12 -8.44 14.26
CA ALA A 136 8.76 -7.92 14.05
C ALA A 136 8.54 -7.49 12.58
N ALA A 137 9.50 -6.77 11.99
CA ALA A 137 9.44 -6.39 10.58
C ALA A 137 9.38 -7.61 9.65
N THR A 138 10.18 -8.65 9.89
CA THR A 138 10.14 -9.90 9.11
C THR A 138 8.77 -10.55 9.17
N HIS A 139 8.23 -10.75 10.37
CA HIS A 139 6.92 -11.39 10.54
C HIS A 139 5.76 -10.55 10.03
N PHE A 140 5.90 -9.22 10.05
CA PHE A 140 4.93 -8.31 9.47
C PHE A 140 4.89 -8.42 7.93
N ILE A 141 6.06 -8.48 7.27
CA ILE A 141 6.11 -8.69 5.82
C ILE A 141 5.60 -10.09 5.45
N GLU A 142 5.97 -11.13 6.21
CA GLU A 142 5.40 -12.49 6.01
C GLU A 142 3.87 -12.48 6.12
N TYR A 143 3.32 -11.74 7.10
CA TYR A 143 1.87 -11.57 7.25
C TYR A 143 1.25 -10.89 6.02
N CYS A 144 1.83 -9.79 5.55
CA CYS A 144 1.38 -9.08 4.36
C CYS A 144 1.40 -9.99 3.11
N GLU A 145 2.50 -10.71 2.89
CA GLU A 145 2.64 -11.63 1.75
C GLU A 145 1.62 -12.76 1.77
N ASN A 146 1.36 -13.35 2.94
CA ASN A 146 0.39 -14.43 3.05
C ASN A 146 -1.03 -13.92 2.77
N ALA A 147 -1.36 -12.72 3.25
CA ALA A 147 -2.63 -12.08 2.95
C ALA A 147 -2.76 -11.76 1.44
N LEU A 148 -1.73 -11.19 0.82
CA LEU A 148 -1.74 -10.91 -0.63
C LEU A 148 -1.88 -12.20 -1.45
N LYS A 149 -1.17 -13.27 -1.06
CA LYS A 149 -1.31 -14.59 -1.69
C LYS A 149 -2.73 -15.14 -1.56
N SER A 150 -3.41 -14.96 -0.42
CA SER A 150 -4.80 -15.40 -0.27
C SER A 150 -5.80 -14.57 -1.08
N LEU A 151 -5.45 -13.32 -1.42
CA LEU A 151 -6.20 -12.50 -2.38
C LEU A 151 -5.90 -12.84 -3.85
N GLY A 152 -4.99 -13.80 -4.12
CA GLY A 152 -4.63 -14.21 -5.47
C GLY A 152 -3.54 -13.38 -6.13
N VAL A 153 -2.90 -12.46 -5.40
CA VAL A 153 -1.78 -11.65 -5.89
C VAL A 153 -0.61 -12.57 -6.29
N LYS A 154 -0.02 -12.30 -7.46
CA LYS A 154 1.08 -13.09 -8.04
C LYS A 154 2.43 -12.38 -7.98
N GLU A 155 2.43 -11.07 -7.82
CA GLU A 155 3.62 -10.24 -7.84
C GLU A 155 3.50 -9.11 -6.82
N ILE A 156 4.59 -8.80 -6.13
CA ILE A 156 4.71 -7.66 -5.22
C ILE A 156 5.92 -6.83 -5.62
N ASN A 157 5.69 -5.53 -5.84
CA ASN A 157 6.73 -4.55 -6.15
C ASN A 157 6.89 -3.60 -4.96
N VAL A 158 8.12 -3.48 -4.47
CA VAL A 158 8.46 -2.61 -3.33
C VAL A 158 9.56 -1.64 -3.73
N SER A 159 9.41 -0.38 -3.31
CA SER A 159 10.44 0.63 -3.50
C SER A 159 11.30 0.76 -2.24
N VAL A 160 12.62 0.86 -2.41
CA VAL A 160 13.54 1.07 -1.29
C VAL A 160 14.25 2.40 -1.49
N LYS A 161 14.15 3.29 -0.51
CA LYS A 161 14.86 4.57 -0.56
C LYS A 161 16.35 4.37 -0.26
N THR A 162 17.20 5.07 -1.01
CA THR A 162 18.67 4.96 -0.90
C THR A 162 19.24 5.44 0.43
N VAL A 163 18.46 6.21 1.19
CA VAL A 163 18.83 6.75 2.51
C VAL A 163 18.80 5.70 3.62
N ASN A 164 18.24 4.51 3.39
CA ASN A 164 18.08 3.47 4.40
C ASN A 164 18.69 2.12 3.96
N LYS A 165 18.66 1.13 4.88
CA LYS A 165 19.19 -0.23 4.65
C LYS A 165 18.10 -1.25 4.31
N ALA A 166 16.89 -0.82 3.93
CA ALA A 166 15.77 -1.73 3.71
C ALA A 166 15.98 -2.67 2.51
N GLY A 167 16.83 -2.29 1.55
CA GLY A 167 17.17 -3.15 0.40
C GLY A 167 17.78 -4.48 0.81
N ARG A 168 18.75 -4.45 1.75
CA ARG A 168 19.34 -5.67 2.30
C ARG A 168 18.31 -6.50 3.06
N PHE A 169 17.40 -5.85 3.80
CA PHE A 169 16.32 -6.52 4.50
C PHE A 169 15.42 -7.29 3.53
N PHE A 170 14.94 -6.64 2.47
CA PHE A 170 14.11 -7.29 1.46
C PHE A 170 14.84 -8.39 0.68
N SER A 171 16.13 -8.23 0.38
CA SER A 171 16.92 -9.31 -0.23
C SER A 171 16.96 -10.57 0.65
N MET A 172 17.04 -10.42 1.98
CA MET A 172 16.98 -11.57 2.90
C MET A 172 15.60 -12.24 2.93
N LEU A 173 14.54 -11.52 2.57
CA LEU A 173 13.17 -12.05 2.44
C LEU A 173 12.89 -12.66 1.06
N GLY A 174 13.88 -12.69 0.15
CA GLY A 174 13.76 -13.30 -1.18
C GLY A 174 13.39 -12.33 -2.29
N TYR A 175 13.30 -11.03 -2.02
CA TYR A 175 13.09 -10.01 -3.06
C TYR A 175 14.36 -9.85 -3.87
N ARG A 176 14.18 -9.60 -5.18
CA ARG A 176 15.29 -9.38 -6.10
C ARG A 176 15.30 -7.92 -6.55
N HIS A 177 16.49 -7.35 -6.65
CA HIS A 177 16.68 -6.05 -7.28
C HIS A 177 16.50 -6.22 -8.80
N VAL A 178 15.43 -5.67 -9.36
CA VAL A 178 15.08 -5.80 -10.79
C VAL A 178 15.11 -4.47 -11.54
N GLU A 179 15.10 -3.32 -10.85
CA GLU A 179 15.09 -1.99 -11.45
C GLU A 179 15.73 -0.91 -10.56
N ASN A 180 16.17 0.20 -11.16
CA ASN A 180 16.63 1.39 -10.43
C ASN A 180 15.56 2.50 -10.48
N GLY A 181 15.19 3.04 -9.31
CA GLY A 181 14.29 4.19 -9.22
C GLY A 181 15.01 5.51 -9.56
N LEU A 182 14.40 6.31 -10.44
CA LEU A 182 14.85 7.67 -10.78
C LEU A 182 13.70 8.64 -10.54
N SER A 183 13.99 9.82 -9.98
CA SER A 183 12.98 10.86 -9.69
C SER A 183 13.48 12.22 -10.13
N LYS A 184 12.57 13.02 -10.69
CA LYS A 184 12.79 14.44 -11.02
C LYS A 184 11.52 15.21 -10.70
N ILE A 185 11.63 16.23 -9.85
CA ILE A 185 10.56 17.21 -9.67
C ILE A 185 10.53 18.08 -10.94
N LEU A 186 9.38 18.14 -11.60
CA LEU A 186 9.15 19.04 -12.72
C LEU A 186 8.60 20.34 -12.12
N GLU A 187 9.32 21.43 -12.31
CA GLU A 187 8.78 22.77 -12.01
C GLU A 187 7.60 23.04 -12.96
N GLY A 188 6.52 23.60 -12.42
CA GLY A 188 5.37 24.07 -13.20
C GLY A 188 5.62 25.45 -13.79
#